data_AF-A0A2S7T7N5-F1
#
_entry.id   AF-A0A2S7T7N5-F1
#
_cell.length_a   1.000
_cell.length_b   1.000
_cell.length_c   1.000
_cell.angle_alpha   90.00
_cell.angle_beta   90.00
_cell.angle_gamma   90.00
#
_symmetry.space_group_name_H-M   'P 1'
#
loop_
_entity.id
_entity.type
_entity.pdbx_description
1 polymer ?
#
loop_
_entity_poly.entity_id
_entity_poly.type
_entity_poly.pdbx_seq_one_letter_code
_entity_poly.pdbx_strand_id
1 'polypeptide(L)'
;MKFLTALCLFISVFAYSQQESLSGEYNLFTSGEENTAKTEYTLELYPDGTFSFQSYRQLKKQNEERLFVQGTWVSKGLLIELQGSKDMDLSNTKARFDTKTKKLVFYESKIPWVKGLKLPKDS
;
A
#
# COMPACT_ATOMS: atom_id res chain seq x y z
N MET A 1 38.15 23.25 -0.07
CA MET A 1 36.72 22.88 -0.27
C MET A 1 36.64 21.41 -0.69
N LYS A 2 36.81 20.45 0.24
CA LYS A 2 36.76 19.01 -0.08
C LYS A 2 35.86 18.20 0.88
N PHE A 3 35.25 18.86 1.86
CA PHE A 3 34.42 18.22 2.89
C PHE A 3 32.91 18.33 2.65
N LEU A 4 32.45 19.11 1.66
CA LEU A 4 31.02 19.31 1.41
C LEU A 4 30.39 18.16 0.60
N THR A 5 31.17 17.46 -0.22
CA THR A 5 30.66 16.38 -1.09
C THR A 5 30.38 15.07 -0.33
N ALA A 6 31.08 14.82 0.78
CA ALA A 6 30.90 13.61 1.56
C ALA A 6 29.57 13.60 2.36
N LEU A 7 29.04 14.78 2.73
CA LEU A 7 27.86 14.89 3.59
C LEU A 7 26.54 14.61 2.84
N CYS A 8 26.46 14.90 1.53
CA CYS A 8 25.26 14.62 0.73
C CYS A 8 25.01 13.11 0.51
N LEU A 9 26.07 12.29 0.47
CA LEU A 9 25.93 10.84 0.26
C LEU A 9 25.35 10.10 1.45
N PHE A 10 25.50 10.61 2.69
CA PHE A 10 24.95 9.94 3.87
C PHE A 10 23.43 10.10 3.98
N ILE A 11 22.85 11.22 3.55
CA ILE A 11 21.41 11.51 3.72
C ILE A 11 20.55 10.60 2.81
N SER A 12 21.01 10.26 1.60
CA SER A 12 20.27 9.39 0.68
C SER A 12 20.17 7.94 1.16
N VAL A 13 21.16 7.44 1.93
CA VAL A 13 21.19 6.05 2.41
C VAL A 13 20.11 5.78 3.47
N PHE A 14 19.84 6.72 4.37
CA PHE A 14 18.81 6.57 5.41
C PHE A 14 17.37 6.63 4.90
N ALA A 15 17.14 7.31 3.77
CA ALA A 15 15.81 7.34 3.13
C ALA A 15 15.52 5.99 2.44
N TYR A 16 16.52 5.43 1.77
CA TYR A 16 16.40 4.15 1.07
C TYR A 16 16.15 2.97 2.02
N SER A 17 16.81 2.90 3.17
CA SER A 17 16.63 1.77 4.11
C SER A 17 15.23 1.71 4.72
N GLN A 18 14.58 2.86 4.92
CA GLN A 18 13.21 2.94 5.40
C GLN A 18 12.23 2.43 4.33
N GLN A 19 12.43 2.86 3.08
CA GLN A 19 11.64 2.44 1.93
C GLN A 19 11.73 0.92 1.74
N GLU A 20 12.93 0.34 1.82
CA GLU A 20 13.16 -1.10 1.68
C GLU A 20 12.43 -1.92 2.76
N SER A 21 12.45 -1.47 4.02
CA SER A 21 11.76 -2.18 5.12
C SER A 21 10.23 -2.20 4.99
N LEU A 22 9.66 -1.20 4.33
CA LEU A 22 8.23 -1.08 4.07
C LEU A 22 7.82 -1.73 2.75
N SER A 23 8.73 -1.83 1.78
CA SER A 23 8.48 -2.47 0.50
C SER A 23 8.09 -3.94 0.65
N GLY A 24 7.26 -4.45 -0.25
CA GLY A 24 6.78 -5.83 -0.26
C GLY A 24 5.30 -5.94 -0.54
N GLU A 25 4.80 -7.17 -0.45
CA GLU A 25 3.43 -7.53 -0.76
C GLU A 25 2.55 -7.52 0.50
N TYR A 26 1.31 -7.09 0.33
CA TYR A 26 0.33 -6.95 1.38
C TYR A 26 -1.01 -7.51 0.92
N ASN A 27 -1.45 -8.61 1.51
CA ASN A 27 -2.59 -9.37 1.03
C ASN A 27 -3.67 -9.60 2.09
N LEU A 28 -4.92 -9.50 1.67
CA LEU A 28 -6.06 -9.88 2.49
C LEU A 28 -7.11 -10.59 1.64
N PHE A 29 -7.34 -11.87 1.95
CA PHE A 29 -8.45 -12.67 1.44
C PHE A 29 -9.52 -12.81 2.52
N THR A 30 -10.78 -12.57 2.17
CA THR A 30 -11.94 -12.84 3.02
C THR A 30 -13.01 -13.58 2.24
N SER A 31 -13.59 -14.61 2.85
CA SER A 31 -14.75 -15.34 2.31
C SER A 31 -15.89 -15.25 3.31
N GLY A 32 -17.10 -15.00 2.82
CA GLY A 32 -18.33 -15.06 3.60
C GLY A 32 -18.76 -16.51 3.85
N GLU A 33 -19.70 -16.69 4.79
CA GLU A 33 -20.30 -17.99 5.07
C GLU A 33 -20.84 -18.63 3.78
N GLU A 34 -20.64 -19.95 3.64
CA GLU A 34 -21.05 -20.73 2.46
C GLU A 34 -20.56 -20.17 1.11
N ASN A 35 -19.42 -19.46 1.08
CA ASN A 35 -18.87 -18.81 -0.12
C ASN A 35 -19.84 -17.83 -0.80
N THR A 36 -20.72 -17.21 -0.02
CA THR A 36 -21.68 -16.22 -0.52
C THR A 36 -21.05 -14.89 -0.94
N ALA A 37 -19.84 -14.62 -0.46
CA ALA A 37 -19.04 -13.45 -0.80
C ALA A 37 -17.55 -13.82 -0.80
N LYS A 38 -16.78 -13.27 -1.73
CA LYS A 38 -15.31 -13.34 -1.74
C LYS A 38 -14.77 -11.95 -1.98
N THR A 39 -13.77 -11.55 -1.20
CA THR A 39 -13.08 -10.28 -1.38
C THR A 39 -11.59 -10.47 -1.19
N GLU A 40 -10.82 -9.97 -2.15
CA GLU A 40 -9.37 -10.04 -2.22
C GLU A 40 -8.80 -8.65 -2.40
N TYR A 41 -7.73 -8.35 -1.67
CA TYR A 41 -6.94 -7.14 -1.82
C TYR A 41 -5.48 -7.52 -1.87
N THR A 42 -4.78 -6.99 -2.86
CA THR A 42 -3.33 -7.12 -3.04
C THR A 42 -2.73 -5.74 -3.24
N LEU A 43 -1.83 -5.34 -2.35
CA LEU A 43 -1.01 -4.15 -2.52
C LEU A 43 0.44 -4.57 -2.58
N GLU A 44 1.16 -4.15 -3.60
CA GLU A 44 2.61 -4.28 -3.68
C GLU A 44 3.26 -2.90 -3.63
N LEU A 45 4.14 -2.69 -2.65
CA LEU A 45 4.98 -1.50 -2.54
C LEU A 45 6.38 -1.83 -3.06
N TYR A 46 6.75 -1.28 -4.22
CA TYR A 46 8.06 -1.52 -4.80
C TYR A 46 9.12 -0.60 -4.19
N PRO A 47 10.38 -1.07 -4.00
CA PRO A 47 11.47 -0.25 -3.46
C PRO A 47 11.83 1.00 -4.25
N ASP A 48 11.42 1.07 -5.53
CA ASP A 48 11.64 2.24 -6.39
C ASP A 48 10.63 3.37 -6.14
N GLY A 49 9.70 3.20 -5.21
CA GLY A 49 8.66 4.19 -4.90
C GLY A 49 7.43 4.09 -5.79
N THR A 50 7.25 3.00 -6.54
CA THR A 50 6.00 2.70 -7.24
C THR A 50 5.15 1.68 -6.48
N PHE A 51 3.85 1.63 -6.74
CA PHE A 51 2.97 0.61 -6.18
C PHE A 51 1.99 0.04 -7.21
N SER A 52 1.51 -1.16 -6.95
CA SER A 52 0.33 -1.73 -7.61
C SER A 52 -0.71 -2.13 -6.56
N PHE A 53 -1.98 -1.88 -6.84
CA PHE A 53 -3.09 -2.25 -5.98
C PHE A 53 -4.18 -2.92 -6.79
N GLN A 54 -4.57 -4.11 -6.36
CA GLN A 54 -5.62 -4.90 -6.96
C GLN A 54 -6.71 -5.16 -5.91
N SER A 55 -7.97 -5.03 -6.31
CA SER A 55 -9.08 -5.56 -5.51
C SER A 55 -10.00 -6.40 -6.37
N TYR A 56 -10.44 -7.51 -5.81
CA TYR A 56 -11.44 -8.37 -6.41
C TYR A 56 -12.58 -8.58 -5.42
N ARG A 57 -13.82 -8.50 -5.92
CA ARG A 57 -15.01 -8.78 -5.13
C ARG A 57 -16.00 -9.60 -5.95
N GLN A 58 -16.52 -10.66 -5.35
CA GLN A 58 -17.58 -11.47 -5.93
C GLN A 58 -18.65 -11.75 -4.88
N LEU A 59 -19.89 -11.38 -5.18
CA LEU A 59 -21.06 -11.72 -4.38
C LEU A 59 -21.89 -12.78 -5.13
N LYS A 60 -22.52 -13.69 -4.39
CA LYS A 60 -23.37 -14.75 -4.98
C LYS A 60 -24.46 -14.10 -5.85
N LYS A 61 -24.59 -14.55 -7.10
CA LYS A 61 -25.53 -14.02 -8.11
C LYS A 61 -25.28 -12.57 -8.56
N GLN A 62 -24.10 -12.02 -8.30
CA GLN A 62 -23.68 -10.73 -8.86
C GLN A 62 -22.46 -10.92 -9.77
N ASN A 63 -22.23 -9.96 -10.64
CA ASN A 63 -21.00 -9.92 -11.43
C ASN A 63 -19.80 -9.69 -10.51
N GLU A 64 -18.65 -10.23 -10.91
CA GLU A 64 -17.41 -9.89 -10.25
C GLU A 64 -17.03 -8.43 -10.52
N GLU A 65 -16.45 -7.80 -9.51
CA GLU A 65 -15.88 -6.46 -9.59
C GLU A 65 -14.37 -6.58 -9.43
N ARG A 66 -13.63 -5.92 -10.33
CA ARG A 66 -12.18 -5.85 -10.30
C ARG A 66 -11.73 -4.41 -10.34
N LEU A 67 -10.70 -4.11 -9.58
CA LEU A 67 -10.03 -2.83 -9.53
C LEU A 67 -8.54 -3.07 -9.72
N PHE A 68 -7.90 -2.28 -10.56
CA PHE A 68 -6.46 -2.25 -10.69
C PHE A 68 -5.96 -0.80 -10.71
N VAL A 69 -5.07 -0.45 -9.79
CA VAL A 69 -4.48 0.88 -9.67
C VAL A 69 -2.98 0.75 -9.61
N GLN A 70 -2.28 1.68 -10.26
CA GLN A 70 -0.85 1.88 -10.10
C GLN A 70 -0.58 3.32 -9.75
N GLY A 71 0.58 3.58 -9.17
CA GLY A 71 1.00 4.93 -8.84
C GLY A 71 2.33 4.96 -8.13
N THR A 72 2.59 6.06 -7.44
CA THR A 72 3.78 6.22 -6.61
C THR A 72 3.42 6.23 -5.14
N TRP A 73 4.40 5.91 -4.31
CA TRP A 73 4.28 6.02 -2.87
C TRP A 73 5.53 6.62 -2.27
N VAL A 74 5.33 7.30 -1.15
CA VAL A 74 6.41 7.86 -0.33
C VAL A 74 6.20 7.45 1.11
N SER A 75 7.27 7.46 1.91
CA SER A 75 7.20 7.18 3.33
C SER A 75 7.88 8.23 4.19
N LYS A 76 7.37 8.39 5.41
CA LYS A 76 7.98 9.18 6.48
C LYS A 76 7.91 8.36 7.77
N GLY A 77 8.99 7.65 8.10
CA GLY A 77 8.97 6.65 9.16
C GLY A 77 8.00 5.53 8.81
N LEU A 78 6.98 5.31 9.64
CA LEU A 78 5.96 4.27 9.42
C LEU A 78 4.72 4.75 8.66
N LEU A 79 4.68 6.02 8.26
CA LEU A 79 3.58 6.59 7.49
C LEU A 79 3.87 6.44 6.00
N ILE A 80 2.87 6.00 5.24
CA ILE A 80 2.90 5.82 3.80
C ILE A 80 1.82 6.69 3.17
N GLU A 81 2.16 7.36 2.09
CA GLU A 81 1.22 8.11 1.26
C GLU A 81 1.25 7.54 -0.16
N LEU A 82 0.07 7.21 -0.69
CA LEU A 82 -0.12 6.70 -2.04
C LEU A 82 -0.65 7.81 -2.94
N GLN A 83 -0.08 7.89 -4.13
CA GLN A 83 -0.49 8.78 -5.19
C GLN A 83 -0.81 7.94 -6.43
N GLY A 84 -2.09 7.53 -6.54
CA GLY A 84 -2.61 6.76 -7.67
C GLY A 84 -2.64 7.56 -8.97
N SER A 85 -2.62 6.83 -10.09
CA SER A 85 -2.81 7.39 -11.43
C SER A 85 -4.21 7.99 -11.63
N LYS A 86 -4.32 8.89 -12.61
CA LYS A 86 -5.48 9.76 -12.83
C LYS A 86 -6.81 9.03 -13.07
N ASP A 87 -6.76 7.76 -13.48
CA ASP A 87 -7.94 7.00 -13.90
C ASP A 87 -8.69 6.35 -12.73
N MET A 88 -8.06 6.24 -11.54
CA MET A 88 -8.73 5.73 -10.34
C MET A 88 -8.08 6.27 -9.05
N ASP A 89 -8.88 7.01 -8.28
CA ASP A 89 -8.39 7.95 -7.26
C ASP A 89 -8.07 7.26 -5.91
N LEU A 90 -6.97 6.50 -5.89
CA LEU A 90 -6.23 6.25 -4.65
C LEU A 90 -5.33 7.45 -4.28
N SER A 91 -5.37 8.56 -5.01
CA SER A 91 -4.53 9.71 -4.77
C SER A 91 -4.83 10.34 -3.39
N ASN A 92 -3.78 10.72 -2.67
CA ASN A 92 -3.82 11.19 -1.29
C ASN A 92 -4.34 10.15 -0.28
N THR A 93 -4.24 8.85 -0.60
CA THR A 93 -4.52 7.80 0.39
C THR A 93 -3.34 7.70 1.36
N LYS A 94 -3.63 7.67 2.66
CA LYS A 94 -2.61 7.56 3.71
C LYS A 94 -2.81 6.31 4.55
N ALA A 95 -1.70 5.65 4.83
CA ALA A 95 -1.63 4.45 5.61
C ALA A 95 -0.49 4.49 6.63
N ARG A 96 -0.58 3.65 7.65
CA ARG A 96 0.48 3.46 8.65
C ARG A 96 0.82 1.99 8.76
N PHE A 97 2.11 1.68 8.72
CA PHE A 97 2.59 0.34 9.04
C PHE A 97 2.63 0.15 10.56
N ASP A 98 1.86 -0.82 11.05
CA ASP A 98 1.89 -1.26 12.43
C ASP A 98 2.93 -2.38 12.58
N THR A 99 4.04 -2.04 13.23
CA THR A 99 5.17 -2.96 13.45
C THR A 99 4.83 -4.13 14.37
N LYS A 100 3.82 -4.00 15.23
CA LYS A 100 3.40 -5.06 16.16
C LYS A 100 2.58 -6.12 15.44
N THR A 101 1.60 -5.68 14.65
CA THR A 101 0.69 -6.59 13.93
C THR A 101 1.17 -6.95 12.53
N LYS A 102 2.23 -6.28 12.05
CA LYS A 102 2.77 -6.40 10.69
C LYS A 102 1.70 -6.11 9.63
N LYS A 103 0.87 -5.09 9.87
CA LYS A 103 -0.23 -4.69 8.99
C LYS A 103 -0.06 -3.25 8.52
N LEU A 104 -0.46 -3.00 7.29
CA LEU A 104 -0.66 -1.66 6.75
C LEU A 104 -2.10 -1.24 6.99
N VAL A 105 -2.30 -0.17 7.77
CA VAL A 105 -3.62 0.33 8.17
C VAL A 105 -3.92 1.64 7.44
N PHE A 106 -4.91 1.62 6.57
CA PHE A 106 -5.37 2.78 5.81
C PHE A 106 -6.29 3.64 6.68
N TYR A 107 -5.96 4.91 6.88
CA TYR A 107 -6.76 5.81 7.74
C TYR A 107 -7.35 7.00 6.99
N GLU A 108 -6.88 7.27 5.78
CA GLU A 108 -7.37 8.33 4.90
C GLU A 108 -7.41 7.81 3.46
N SER A 109 -8.55 7.92 2.79
CA SER A 109 -8.72 7.63 1.36
C SER A 109 -10.01 8.27 0.88
N LYS A 110 -10.06 8.65 -0.40
CA LYS A 110 -11.31 9.06 -1.06
C LYS A 110 -12.21 7.86 -1.35
N ILE A 111 -11.64 6.66 -1.44
CA ILE A 111 -12.38 5.42 -1.63
C ILE A 111 -12.88 4.92 -0.27
N PRO A 112 -14.20 4.91 0.00
CA PRO A 112 -14.71 4.67 1.35
C PRO A 112 -14.33 3.31 1.94
N TRP A 113 -14.29 2.25 1.13
CA TRP A 113 -13.95 0.89 1.58
C TRP A 113 -12.45 0.67 1.78
N VAL A 114 -11.59 1.54 1.23
CA VAL A 114 -10.14 1.52 1.51
C VAL A 114 -9.88 2.12 2.89
N LYS A 115 -10.64 3.14 3.31
CA LYS A 115 -10.49 3.74 4.64
C LYS A 115 -10.85 2.72 5.72
N GLY A 116 -9.89 2.42 6.59
CA GLY A 116 -10.02 1.42 7.66
C GLY A 116 -9.57 0.01 7.27
N LEU A 117 -9.24 -0.23 6.00
CA LEU A 117 -8.68 -1.49 5.53
C LEU A 117 -7.35 -1.76 6.25
N LYS A 118 -7.11 -3.03 6.59
CA LYS A 118 -5.89 -3.49 7.25
C LYS A 118 -5.31 -4.64 6.45
N LEU A 119 -4.20 -4.41 5.76
CA LEU A 119 -3.55 -5.43 4.94
C LEU A 119 -2.34 -5.99 5.70
N PRO A 120 -2.35 -7.27 6.10
CA PRO A 120 -1.15 -7.99 6.52
C PRO A 120 -0.04 -7.87 5.48
N LYS A 121 1.21 -7.74 5.94
CA LYS A 121 2.38 -7.90 5.08
C LYS A 121 2.64 -9.40 4.89
N ASP A 122 2.85 -9.83 3.67
CA ASP A 122 3.28 -11.20 3.40
C ASP A 122 4.70 -11.40 3.95
N SER A 123 4.89 -12.56 4.59
CA SER A 123 6.07 -12.86 5.43
C SER A 123 7.30 -13.19 4.63
#